data_AF-S8DYS4-F1
#
_entry.id   AF-S8DYS4-F1
#
_cell.length_a   1.000
_cell.length_b   1.000
_cell.length_c   1.000
_cell.angle_alpha   90.00
_cell.angle_beta   90.00
_cell.angle_gamma   90.00
#
_symmetry.space_group_name_H-M   'P 1'
#
loop_
_entity.id
_entity.type
_entity.pdbx_description
1 polymer ?
#
loop_
_entity_poly.entity_id
_entity_poly.type
_entity_poly.pdbx_seq_one_letter_code
_entity_poly.pdbx_strand_id
1 'polypeptide(L)'
;MCNYAPDRGLVKNTRVVVRAVGKRVVTVRILRGLAGVSVVEAEDILISRIAFSTPLASGHTLVRRQFPLAPAYATTFNSCQGLTLDTVGVDLTRPVFSHGQLYTALSRIRHRSHARVRLRPGHSMTRNVTYREILP
;
A
#
# COMPACT_ATOMS: atom_id res chain seq x y z
N MET A 1 -13.97 -0.73 -0.16
CA MET A 1 -13.31 -1.01 -1.45
C MET A 1 -13.44 -2.50 -1.70
N CYS A 2 -14.11 -2.87 -2.79
CA CYS A 2 -14.42 -4.25 -3.17
C CYS A 2 -13.25 -4.92 -3.90
N ASN A 3 -13.29 -6.26 -3.98
CA ASN A 3 -12.41 -7.01 -4.86
C ASN A 3 -12.83 -6.78 -6.32
N TYR A 4 -11.86 -6.76 -7.25
CA TYR A 4 -12.15 -6.54 -8.67
C TYR A 4 -12.48 -7.84 -9.39
N ALA A 5 -11.59 -8.85 -9.30
CA ALA A 5 -11.77 -10.17 -9.90
C ALA A 5 -11.07 -11.23 -9.01
N PRO A 6 -11.75 -11.76 -7.97
CA PRO A 6 -11.18 -12.75 -7.06
C PRO A 6 -10.72 -14.03 -7.76
N ASP A 7 -11.47 -14.45 -8.77
CA ASP A 7 -11.20 -15.59 -9.67
C ASP A 7 -9.86 -15.43 -10.42
N ARG A 8 -9.48 -14.19 -10.73
CA ARG A 8 -8.20 -13.85 -11.36
C ARG A 8 -7.12 -13.42 -10.37
N GLY A 9 -7.37 -13.56 -9.06
CA GLY A 9 -6.46 -13.14 -8.01
C GLY A 9 -6.34 -11.62 -7.82
N LEU A 10 -7.17 -10.80 -8.47
CA LEU A 10 -7.23 -9.36 -8.29
C LEU A 10 -8.14 -8.98 -7.12
N VAL A 11 -7.63 -9.28 -5.93
CA VAL A 11 -8.23 -8.88 -4.64
C VAL A 11 -7.68 -7.54 -4.15
N LYS A 12 -8.30 -6.98 -3.11
CA LYS A 12 -7.82 -5.74 -2.49
C LYS A 12 -6.32 -5.84 -2.15
N ASN A 13 -5.57 -4.78 -2.43
CA ASN A 13 -4.12 -4.65 -2.20
C ASN A 13 -3.22 -5.58 -3.05
N THR A 14 -3.75 -6.26 -4.06
CA THR A 14 -2.92 -6.99 -5.03
C THR A 14 -1.97 -6.02 -5.72
N ARG A 15 -0.67 -6.32 -5.68
CA ARG A 15 0.34 -5.50 -6.37
C ARG A 15 0.41 -5.92 -7.83
N VAL A 16 0.49 -4.94 -8.72
CA VAL A 16 0.56 -5.16 -10.16
C VAL A 16 1.60 -4.24 -10.79
N VAL A 17 2.17 -4.65 -11.92
CA VAL A 17 2.94 -3.80 -12.82
C VAL A 17 2.04 -3.33 -13.94
N VAL A 18 2.04 -2.03 -14.23
CA VAL A 18 1.38 -1.48 -15.42
C VAL A 18 2.25 -1.80 -16.64
N ARG A 19 1.67 -2.49 -17.64
CA ARG A 19 2.32 -2.84 -18.90
C ARG A 19 2.03 -1.82 -20.01
N ALA A 20 0.77 -1.39 -20.10
CA ALA A 20 0.33 -0.42 -21.09
C ALA A 20 -0.86 0.39 -20.55
N VAL A 21 -0.98 1.64 -21.02
CA VAL A 21 -2.07 2.55 -20.65
C VAL A 21 -2.83 2.94 -21.90
N GLY A 22 -4.09 2.54 -21.98
CA GLY A 22 -5.03 2.95 -23.03
C GLY A 22 -6.03 3.99 -22.55
N LYS A 23 -6.85 4.52 -23.46
CA LYS A 23 -7.85 5.57 -23.16
C LYS A 23 -8.94 5.11 -22.18
N ARG A 24 -9.31 3.83 -22.20
CA ARG A 24 -10.41 3.25 -21.40
C ARG A 24 -10.00 2.05 -20.55
N VAL A 25 -8.80 1.52 -20.78
CA VAL A 25 -8.29 0.31 -20.12
C VAL A 25 -6.82 0.48 -19.77
N VAL A 26 -6.39 -0.15 -18.68
CA VAL A 26 -4.99 -0.27 -18.28
C VAL A 26 -4.63 -1.75 -18.27
N THR A 27 -3.58 -2.11 -18.99
CA THR A 27 -3.06 -3.49 -19.00
C THR A 27 -2.10 -3.65 -17.84
N VAL A 28 -2.36 -4.63 -16.97
CA VAL A 28 -1.54 -4.89 -15.80
C VAL A 28 -1.15 -6.35 -15.69
N ARG A 29 -0.09 -6.62 -14.94
CA ARG A 29 0.35 -7.97 -14.57
C ARG A 29 0.53 -8.07 -13.07
N ILE A 30 0.04 -9.14 -12.45
CA ILE A 30 0.17 -9.36 -11.01
C ILE A 30 1.64 -9.59 -10.63
N LEU A 31 2.10 -8.90 -9.60
CA LEU A 31 3.39 -9.14 -8.95
C LEU A 31 3.20 -10.24 -7.90
N ARG A 32 3.58 -11.48 -8.22
CA ARG A 32 3.70 -12.55 -7.22
C ARG A 32 5.10 -12.48 -6.60
N GLY A 33 5.18 -12.25 -5.29
CA GLY A 33 6.45 -12.17 -4.55
C GLY A 33 6.75 -13.48 -3.80
N LEU A 34 7.97 -13.99 -4.02
CA LEU A 34 8.72 -15.00 -3.24
C LEU A 34 8.17 -16.44 -3.12
N ALA A 35 8.36 -17.23 -4.19
CA ALA A 35 8.68 -18.67 -4.13
C ALA A 35 9.14 -19.21 -5.50
N GLY A 36 10.21 -18.64 -6.08
CA GLY A 36 10.94 -19.30 -7.18
C GLY A 36 10.24 -19.46 -8.55
N VAL A 37 9.04 -18.92 -8.76
CA VAL A 37 8.38 -19.01 -10.08
C VAL A 37 8.72 -17.77 -10.91
N SER A 38 9.49 -18.02 -11.96
CA SER A 38 9.85 -17.10 -13.03
C SER A 38 8.68 -16.22 -13.47
N VAL A 39 9.00 -14.97 -13.80
CA VAL A 39 8.16 -13.85 -14.28
C VAL A 39 7.37 -14.16 -15.59
N VAL A 40 7.32 -15.43 -16.01
CA VAL A 40 7.07 -15.85 -17.40
C VAL A 40 5.64 -16.32 -17.66
N GLU A 41 4.81 -16.63 -16.65
CA GLU A 41 3.45 -17.19 -16.88
C GLU A 41 2.29 -16.42 -16.23
N ALA A 42 2.31 -15.08 -16.28
CA ALA A 42 1.16 -14.30 -15.83
C ALA A 42 0.50 -13.60 -17.02
N GLU A 43 -0.73 -14.03 -17.31
CA GLU A 43 -1.63 -13.41 -18.29
C GLU A 43 -1.77 -11.91 -17.99
N ASP A 44 -1.76 -11.09 -19.06
CA ASP A 44 -2.03 -9.68 -18.94
C ASP A 44 -3.52 -9.45 -18.67
N ILE A 45 -3.82 -8.69 -17.62
CA ILE A 45 -5.18 -8.41 -17.18
C ILE A 45 -5.56 -6.99 -17.57
N LEU A 46 -6.72 -6.84 -18.21
CA LEU A 46 -7.28 -5.54 -18.56
C LEU A 46 -8.12 -4.99 -17.40
N ILE A 47 -7.73 -3.83 -16.89
CA ILE A 47 -8.46 -3.11 -15.86
C ILE A 47 -9.23 -1.95 -16.49
N SER A 48 -10.53 -1.93 -16.26
CA SER A 48 -11.42 -0.84 -16.66
C SER A 48 -11.77 0.06 -15.47
N ARG A 49 -12.40 1.20 -15.74
CA ARG A 49 -12.87 2.10 -14.68
C ARG A 49 -14.13 1.55 -14.02
N ILE A 50 -14.12 1.45 -12.69
CA ILE A 50 -15.28 1.08 -11.87
C ILE A 50 -15.91 2.31 -11.22
N ALA A 51 -17.20 2.21 -10.91
CA ALA A 51 -17.94 3.25 -10.20
C ALA A 51 -17.85 3.03 -8.68
N PHE A 52 -17.50 4.08 -7.96
CA PHE A 52 -17.56 4.16 -6.51
C PHE A 52 -18.72 5.06 -6.13
N SER A 53 -19.68 4.51 -5.38
CA SER A 53 -20.84 5.24 -4.89
C SER A 53 -20.65 5.62 -3.43
N THR A 54 -20.97 6.86 -3.07
CA THR A 54 -20.94 7.33 -1.67
C THR A 54 -22.18 8.17 -1.41
N PRO A 55 -23.06 7.76 -0.48
CA PRO A 55 -24.21 8.58 -0.10
C PRO A 55 -23.73 9.81 0.67
N LEU A 56 -24.33 10.96 0.38
CA LEU A 56 -24.07 12.22 1.06
C LEU A 56 -25.20 12.52 2.04
N ALA A 57 -24.91 13.29 3.08
CA ALA A 57 -25.89 13.73 4.06
C ALA A 57 -27.04 14.55 3.44
N SER A 58 -26.83 15.14 2.27
CA SER A 58 -27.85 15.87 1.51
C SER A 58 -28.86 14.98 0.78
N GLY A 59 -28.80 13.65 0.95
CA GLY A 59 -29.66 12.68 0.24
C GLY A 59 -29.20 12.35 -1.19
N HIS A 60 -28.21 13.08 -1.71
CA HIS A 60 -27.61 12.81 -3.02
C HIS A 60 -26.58 11.69 -2.93
N THR A 61 -26.34 11.00 -4.05
CA THR A 61 -25.29 9.97 -4.16
C THR A 61 -24.18 10.46 -5.07
N LEU A 62 -22.95 10.54 -4.55
CA LEU A 62 -21.77 10.84 -5.35
C LEU A 62 -21.27 9.57 -6.04
N VAL A 63 -21.27 9.57 -7.37
CA VAL A 63 -20.72 8.48 -8.19
C VAL A 63 -19.40 8.91 -8.81
N ARG A 64 -18.31 8.28 -8.40
CA ARG A 64 -16.97 8.50 -8.96
C ARG A 64 -16.54 7.31 -9.81
N ARG A 65 -16.31 7.53 -11.11
CA ARG A 65 -15.79 6.48 -12.02
C ARG A 65 -14.28 6.61 -12.20
N GLN A 66 -13.50 5.65 -11.70
CA GLN A 66 -12.04 5.69 -11.76
C GLN A 66 -11.44 4.29 -11.95
N PHE A 67 -10.17 4.21 -12.35
CA PHE A 67 -9.44 2.94 -12.31
C PHE A 67 -9.21 2.54 -10.85
N PRO A 68 -9.44 1.27 -10.47
CA PRO A 68 -9.17 0.77 -9.12
C PRO A 68 -7.67 0.51 -8.91
N LEU A 69 -6.83 1.48 -9.26
CA LEU A 69 -5.36 1.41 -9.16
C LEU A 69 -4.86 2.61 -8.35
N ALA A 70 -3.82 2.38 -7.55
CA ALA A 70 -3.08 3.40 -6.85
C ALA A 70 -1.58 3.10 -6.95
N PRO A 71 -0.71 4.12 -7.02
CA PRO A 71 0.74 3.92 -6.95
C PRO A 71 1.10 3.13 -5.67
N ALA A 72 1.88 2.07 -5.82
CA ALA A 72 2.22 1.15 -4.72
C ALA A 72 3.72 1.14 -4.38
N TYR A 73 4.50 2.12 -4.88
CA TYR A 73 5.93 2.23 -4.59
C TYR A 73 6.21 2.56 -3.11
N ALA A 74 5.34 3.35 -2.51
CA ALA A 74 5.37 3.68 -1.09
C ALA A 74 3.98 3.48 -0.50
N THR A 75 3.92 3.04 0.74
CA THR A 75 2.68 2.91 1.51
C THR A 75 2.77 3.80 2.73
N THR A 76 1.61 4.23 3.25
CA THR A 76 1.58 5.01 4.49
C THR A 76 1.66 4.09 5.71
N PHE A 77 2.05 4.65 6.86
CA PHE A 77 2.09 3.93 8.15
C PHE A 77 0.76 3.24 8.49
N ASN A 78 -0.37 3.89 8.19
CA ASN A 78 -1.68 3.32 8.47
C ASN A 78 -2.05 2.24 7.45
N SER A 79 -1.62 2.39 6.20
CA SER A 79 -1.91 1.43 5.13
C SER A 79 -1.07 0.15 5.21
N CYS A 80 0.05 0.15 5.92
CA CYS A 80 0.81 -1.07 6.21
C CYS A 80 0.32 -1.84 7.44
N GLN A 81 -0.69 -1.34 8.15
CA GLN A 81 -1.26 -2.07 9.28
C GLN A 81 -1.93 -3.37 8.78
N GLY A 82 -1.42 -4.52 9.24
CA GLY A 82 -1.88 -5.85 8.83
C GLY A 82 -1.08 -6.48 7.67
N LEU A 83 -0.03 -5.83 7.18
CA LEU A 83 0.89 -6.41 6.18
C LEU A 83 2.15 -6.97 6.85
N THR A 84 2.62 -8.12 6.39
CA THR A 84 3.97 -8.62 6.67
C THR A 84 4.88 -8.21 5.52
N LEU A 85 6.01 -7.58 5.82
CA LEU A 85 6.95 -7.06 4.80
C LEU A 85 8.31 -7.71 4.99
N ASP A 86 8.90 -8.20 3.90
CA ASP A 86 10.26 -8.78 3.94
C ASP A 86 11.32 -7.71 4.19
N THR A 87 11.14 -6.51 3.63
CA THR A 87 12.05 -5.36 3.79
C THR A 87 11.23 -4.07 3.76
N VAL A 88 11.63 -3.08 4.56
CA VAL A 88 10.95 -1.77 4.64
C VAL A 88 11.94 -0.61 4.56
N GLY A 89 11.62 0.37 3.72
CA GLY A 89 12.23 1.69 3.72
C GLY A 89 11.32 2.67 4.46
N VAL A 90 11.81 3.32 5.51
CA VAL A 90 11.04 4.32 6.27
C VAL A 90 11.68 5.69 6.06
N ASP A 91 10.93 6.60 5.46
CA ASP A 91 11.35 7.99 5.29
C ASP A 91 10.86 8.85 6.47
N LEU A 92 11.81 9.31 7.28
CA LEU A 92 11.63 10.18 8.44
C LEU A 92 12.28 11.55 8.23
N THR A 93 12.45 11.97 6.98
CA THR A 93 12.78 13.37 6.64
C THR A 93 11.71 14.34 7.15
N ARG A 94 10.50 13.86 7.43
CA ARG A 94 9.50 14.55 8.25
C ARG A 94 9.25 13.73 9.52
N PRO A 95 9.25 14.36 10.72
CA PRO A 95 9.07 13.64 11.96
C PRO A 95 7.70 12.98 12.02
N VAL A 96 7.65 11.85 12.72
CA VAL A 96 6.44 11.08 12.96
C VAL A 96 5.45 11.93 13.77
N PHE A 97 4.21 12.02 13.31
CA PHE A 97 3.23 13.00 13.80
C PHE A 97 2.25 12.41 14.81
N SER A 98 2.09 11.08 14.85
CA SER A 98 1.15 10.42 15.76
C SER A 98 1.73 9.20 16.45
N HIS A 99 1.07 8.85 17.55
CA HIS A 99 1.40 7.69 18.34
C HIS A 99 1.45 6.40 17.54
N GLY A 100 2.46 5.56 17.82
CA GLY A 100 2.50 4.18 17.34
C GLY A 100 2.79 4.03 15.85
N GLN A 101 2.96 5.11 15.07
CA GLN A 101 3.23 5.05 13.64
C GLN A 101 4.59 4.40 13.34
N LEU A 102 5.65 4.87 14.00
CA LEU A 102 6.99 4.32 13.82
C LEU A 102 7.03 2.84 14.21
N TYR A 103 6.41 2.50 15.34
CA TYR A 103 6.26 1.13 15.81
C TYR A 103 5.46 0.27 14.83
N THR A 104 4.35 0.79 14.29
CA THR A 104 3.48 0.05 13.36
C THR A 104 4.19 -0.32 12.07
N ALA A 105 5.11 0.50 11.56
CA ALA A 105 5.93 0.16 10.39
C ALA A 105 7.07 -0.80 10.74
N LEU A 106 7.82 -0.54 11.82
CA LEU A 106 8.98 -1.36 12.19
C LEU A 106 8.60 -2.73 12.75
N SER A 107 7.39 -2.91 13.27
CA SER A 107 6.87 -4.22 13.69
C SER A 107 6.48 -5.13 12.51
N ARG A 108 6.51 -4.65 11.27
CA ARG A 108 6.14 -5.46 10.09
C ARG A 108 7.27 -6.28 9.50
N ILE A 109 8.51 -6.05 9.95
CA ILE A 109 9.69 -6.79 9.52
C ILE A 109 10.09 -7.82 10.57
N ARG A 110 10.67 -8.94 10.11
CA ARG A 110 11.12 -10.03 10.98
C ARG A 110 12.52 -9.77 11.57
N HIS A 111 13.37 -9.04 10.85
CA HIS A 111 14.74 -8.76 11.25
C HIS A 111 15.05 -7.28 11.14
N ARG A 112 15.78 -6.73 12.12
CA ARG A 112 16.19 -5.32 12.13
C ARG A 112 17.00 -4.91 10.88
N SER A 113 17.81 -5.83 10.35
CA SER A 113 18.61 -5.61 9.14
C SER A 113 17.77 -5.32 7.90
N HIS A 114 16.49 -5.68 7.91
CA HIS A 114 15.54 -5.46 6.82
C HIS A 114 14.85 -4.07 6.87
N ALA A 115 15.18 -3.25 7.87
CA ALA A 115 14.83 -1.84 7.87
C ALA A 115 15.94 -0.99 7.24
N ARG A 116 15.53 -0.01 6.44
CA ARG A 116 16.35 1.14 6.07
C ARG A 116 15.60 2.40 6.46
N VAL A 117 16.17 3.21 7.33
CA VAL A 117 15.54 4.45 7.83
C VAL A 117 16.31 5.64 7.26
N ARG A 118 15.61 6.53 6.57
CA ARG A 118 16.13 7.80 6.10
C ARG A 118 15.76 8.89 7.09
N LEU A 119 16.75 9.52 7.72
CA LEU A 119 16.56 10.65 8.63
C LEU A 119 16.76 11.99 7.92
N ARG A 120 16.40 13.08 8.59
CA ARG A 120 16.80 14.43 8.18
C ARG A 120 18.34 14.55 8.19
N PRO A 121 18.95 15.29 7.23
CA PRO A 121 20.38 15.58 7.26
C PRO A 121 20.80 16.16 8.61
N GLY A 122 21.90 15.68 9.18
CA GLY A 122 22.39 16.10 10.50
C GLY A 122 21.74 15.40 11.71
N HIS A 123 20.76 14.52 11.50
CA HIS A 123 20.13 13.77 12.58
C HIS A 123 20.48 12.28 12.53
N SER A 124 20.85 11.71 13.67
CA SER A 124 21.11 10.27 13.87
C SER A 124 19.98 9.56 14.62
N MET A 125 19.03 10.31 15.17
CA MET A 125 17.93 9.78 15.99
C MET A 125 16.59 10.45 15.65
N THR A 126 15.49 9.76 15.95
CA THR A 126 14.12 10.27 15.81
C THR A 126 13.36 10.02 17.11
N ARG A 127 12.42 10.90 17.44
CA ARG A 127 11.53 10.71 18.59
C ARG A 127 10.46 9.66 18.25
N ASN A 128 10.35 8.62 19.07
CA ASN A 128 9.20 7.72 19.02
C ASN A 128 8.06 8.36 19.84
N VAL A 129 6.91 8.62 19.22
CA VAL A 129 5.74 9.17 19.92
C VAL A 129 4.93 8.01 20.48
N THR A 130 4.98 7.84 21.81
CA THR A 130 4.31 6.77 22.53
C THR A 130 3.43 7.34 23.64
N TYR A 131 2.10 7.24 23.51
CA TYR A 131 1.16 7.53 24.61
C TYR A 131 1.25 6.38 25.61
N ARG A 132 1.63 6.69 26.85
CA ARG A 132 1.81 5.67 27.90
C ARG A 132 0.46 5.21 28.45
N GLU A 133 -0.57 6.03 28.32
CA GLU A 133 -1.94 5.77 28.77
C GLU A 133 -2.62 4.61 28.00
N ILE A 134 -2.05 4.21 26.86
CA ILE A 134 -2.55 3.15 25.97
C ILE A 134 -1.69 1.89 26.08
N LEU A 135 -0.56 1.96 26.80
CA LEU A 135 0.28 0.79 27.06
C LEU A 135 -0.26 0.06 28.31
N PRO A 136 -0.55 -1.25 28.23
CA PRO A 136 -0.99 -2.05 29.37
C PRO A 136 0.12 -2.24 30.41
#